data_AF-A0A7K2EC13-F1
#
_entry.id   AF-A0A7K2EC13-F1
#
_cell.length_a   1.000
_cell.length_b   1.000
_cell.length_c   1.000
_cell.angle_alpha   90.00
_cell.angle_beta   90.00
_cell.angle_gamma   90.00
#
_symmetry.space_group_name_H-M   'P 1'
#
loop_
_entity.id
_entity.type
_entity.pdbx_description
1 polymer ?
#
loop_
_entity_poly.entity_id
_entity_poly.type
_entity_poly.pdbx_seq_one_letter_code
_entity_poly.pdbx_strand_id
1 'polypeptide(L)' 'MTLTEREQREFIAAAAADARVNVELETEGMTLNIGPQHPATHGTLRIVARLDGEQVVAAEPVMGYMHRGYEKLAEVRT' A
#
# COMPACT_ATOMS: atom_id res chain seq x y z
N MET A 1 -6.19 -1.63 -36.92
CA MET A 1 -6.42 -0.72 -35.78
C MET A 1 -5.08 -0.09 -35.44
N THR A 2 -4.68 0.93 -36.21
CA THR A 2 -3.39 1.60 -36.07
C THR A 2 -3.63 2.87 -35.27
N LEU A 3 -3.00 2.98 -34.10
CA LEU A 3 -3.01 4.19 -33.28
C LEU A 3 -2.53 5.36 -34.15
N THR A 4 -3.27 6.46 -34.12
CA THR A 4 -2.91 7.67 -34.86
C THR A 4 -1.64 8.28 -34.26
N GLU A 5 -0.80 8.92 -35.08
CA GLU A 5 0.48 9.52 -34.64
C GLU A 5 0.29 10.53 -33.49
N ARG A 6 -0.90 11.11 -33.38
CA ARG A 6 -1.33 11.98 -32.28
C ARG A 6 -1.47 11.22 -30.97
N GLU A 7 -2.13 10.06 -30.98
CA GLU A 7 -2.28 9.20 -29.80
C GLU A 7 -0.93 8.66 -29.33
N GLN A 8 -0.03 8.32 -30.26
CA GLN A 8 1.32 7.88 -29.92
C GLN A 8 2.14 9.01 -29.28
N ARG A 9 2.02 10.24 -29.78
CA ARG A 9 2.66 11.42 -29.17
C ARG A 9 2.09 11.75 -27.79
N GLU A 10 0.77 11.66 -27.62
CA GLU A 10 0.11 11.92 -26.34
C GLU A 10 0.52 10.86 -25.29
N PHE A 11 0.63 9.59 -25.67
CA PHE A 11 1.13 8.53 -24.80
C PHE A 11 2.59 8.74 -24.37
N ILE A 12 3.48 9.08 -25.32
CA ILE A 12 4.89 9.35 -25.02
C ILE A 12 5.03 10.61 -24.16
N ALA A 13 4.24 11.65 -24.42
CA ALA A 13 4.24 12.88 -23.62
C ALA A 13 3.76 12.62 -22.19
N ALA A 14 2.71 11.81 -22.01
CA ALA A 14 2.22 11.41 -20.70
C ALA A 14 3.26 10.58 -19.93
N ALA A 15 3.87 9.59 -20.59
CA ALA A 15 4.93 8.76 -19.99
C ALA A 15 6.19 9.58 -19.65
N ALA A 16 6.56 10.55 -20.49
CA ALA A 16 7.69 11.44 -20.23
C ALA A 16 7.40 12.47 -19.11
N ALA A 17 6.15 12.89 -18.94
CA ALA A 17 5.75 13.75 -17.84
C ALA A 17 5.81 13.01 -16.50
N ASP A 18 5.32 11.77 -16.46
CA ASP A 18 5.39 10.88 -15.29
C ASP A 18 6.86 10.63 -14.87
N ALA A 19 7.72 10.33 -15.84
CA ALA A 19 9.14 10.11 -15.60
C ALA A 19 9.88 11.36 -15.09
N ARG A 20 9.50 12.58 -15.50
CA ARG A 20 10.13 13.82 -15.02
C ARG A 20 9.78 14.16 -13.57
N VAL A 21 8.59 13.77 -13.10
CA VAL A 21 8.19 13.96 -11.70
C VAL A 21 8.95 12.99 -10.77
N ASN A 22 9.20 11.76 -11.22
CA ASN A 22 9.91 10.74 -10.43
C ASN A 22 11.43 11.00 -10.27
N VAL A 23 12.00 11.99 -10.96
CA VAL A 23 13.45 12.30 -10.87
C VAL A 23 13.78 13.22 -9.69
N GLU A 24 12.80 13.91 -9.08
CA GLU A 24 13.13 15.00 -8.15
C GLU A 24 13.56 14.53 -6.74
N LEU A 25 13.11 13.39 -6.20
CA LEU A 25 13.55 12.93 -4.87
C LEU A 25 13.41 11.40 -4.71
N GLU A 26 14.41 10.62 -5.14
CA GLU A 26 14.56 9.24 -4.62
C GLU A 26 14.90 9.35 -3.12
N THR A 27 13.86 9.41 -2.29
CA THR A 27 14.00 9.36 -0.84
C THR A 27 14.31 7.90 -0.50
N GLU A 28 15.33 7.62 0.32
CA GLU A 28 15.57 6.24 0.79
C GLU A 28 14.26 5.68 1.34
N GLY A 29 13.74 4.61 0.73
CA GLY A 29 12.38 4.13 0.97
C GLY A 29 12.07 4.02 2.46
N MET A 30 11.08 4.77 2.93
CA MET A 30 10.76 4.86 4.35
C MET A 30 9.85 3.70 4.74
N THR A 31 10.20 3.00 5.82
CA THR A 31 9.30 2.01 6.42
C THR A 31 8.55 2.65 7.59
N LEU A 32 7.24 2.85 7.43
CA LEU A 32 6.34 3.36 8.45
C LEU A 32 5.59 2.21 9.13
N ASN A 33 5.75 2.08 10.44
CA ASN A 33 5.04 1.07 11.23
C ASN A 33 3.84 1.71 11.94
N ILE A 34 2.64 1.39 11.47
CA ILE A 34 1.38 1.81 12.06
C ILE A 34 0.97 0.71 13.06
N GLY A 35 1.08 1.01 14.35
CA GLY A 35 0.84 0.06 15.42
C GLY A 35 -0.64 -0.30 15.64
N PRO A 36 -0.92 -1.37 16.39
CA PRO A 36 -2.28 -1.89 16.61
C PRO A 36 -3.21 -1.00 17.44
N GLN A 37 -2.68 0.02 18.11
CA GLN A 37 -3.46 1.02 18.85
C GLN A 37 -3.56 2.37 18.11
N HIS A 38 -3.07 2.43 16.88
CA HIS A 38 -3.06 3.68 16.14
C HIS A 38 -4.51 4.15 15.91
N PRO A 39 -4.87 5.39 16.27
CA PRO A 39 -6.25 5.85 16.23
C PRO A 39 -6.85 5.86 14.80
N ALA A 40 -6.01 5.85 13.77
CA ALA A 40 -6.42 5.78 12.38
C ALA A 40 -6.73 4.35 11.86
N THR A 41 -6.54 3.31 12.66
CA THR A 41 -6.92 1.93 12.29
C THR A 41 -8.23 1.54 12.97
N HIS A 42 -9.25 1.16 12.19
CA HIS A 42 -10.48 0.58 12.75
C HIS A 42 -10.19 -0.82 13.30
N GLY A 43 -10.18 -0.95 14.63
CA GLY A 43 -9.84 -2.19 15.32
C GLY A 43 -8.32 -2.37 15.54
N THR A 44 -7.93 -3.54 16.07
CA THR A 44 -6.55 -3.83 16.44
C THR A 44 -5.81 -4.46 15.25
N LEU A 45 -5.18 -3.61 14.44
CA LEU A 45 -4.43 -4.01 13.23
C LEU A 45 -3.11 -3.26 13.17
N ARG A 46 -2.02 -3.99 12.90
CA ARG A 46 -0.72 -3.37 12.61
C ARG A 46 -0.49 -3.37 11.11
N ILE A 47 0.03 -2.28 10.56
CA ILE A 47 0.39 -2.16 9.15
C ILE A 47 1.84 -1.70 9.05
N VAL A 48 2.67 -2.46 8.33
CA VAL A 48 4.02 -2.04 7.98
C VAL A 48 3.97 -1.52 6.54
N ALA A 49 4.00 -0.20 6.38
CA ALA A 49 3.93 0.45 5.07
C ALA A 49 5.32 0.85 4.59
N ARG A 50 5.63 0.58 3.32
CA ARG A 50 6.79 1.12 2.61
C ARG A 50 6.34 2.31 1.78
N LEU A 51 6.97 3.45 2.03
CA LEU A 51 6.63 4.74 1.44
C LEU A 51 7.75 5.22 0.53
N ASP A 52 7.36 5.82 -0.57
CA ASP A 52 8.18 6.68 -1.41
C ASP A 52 7.57 8.09 -1.35
N GLY A 53 8.16 8.94 -0.50
CA GLY A 53 7.55 10.21 -0.11
C GLY A 53 6.15 10.03 0.50
N GLU A 54 5.13 10.60 -0.15
CA GLU A 54 3.72 10.52 0.26
C GLU A 54 2.97 9.35 -0.40
N GLN A 55 3.60 8.61 -1.31
CA GLN A 55 3.01 7.44 -1.95
C GLN A 55 3.31 6.14 -1.19
N VAL A 56 2.29 5.28 -1.09
CA VAL A 56 2.44 3.92 -0.55
C VAL A 56 2.88 2.98 -1.66
N VAL A 57 4.10 2.47 -1.56
CA VAL A 57 4.65 1.48 -2.51
C VAL A 57 4.22 0.06 -2.14
N ALA A 58 4.11 -0.23 -0.85
CA ALA A 58 3.55 -1.49 -0.35
C ALA A 58 3.04 -1.34 1.09
N ALA A 59 2.11 -2.21 1.47
CA ALA A 59 1.61 -2.30 2.83
C ALA A 59 1.46 -3.77 3.22
N GLU A 60 2.08 -4.16 4.34
CA GLU A 60 1.96 -5.48 4.93
C GLU A 60 1.06 -5.42 6.16
N PRO A 61 -0.16 -5.98 6.10
CA PRO A 61 -1.04 -6.06 7.25
C PRO A 61 -0.64 -7.23 8.17
N VAL A 62 -0.37 -6.93 9.44
CA VAL A 62 -0.09 -7.93 10.48
C VAL A 62 -1.36 -8.14 11.30
N MET A 63 -1.96 -9.32 11.12
CA MET A 63 -3.23 -9.73 11.73
C MET A 63 -3.02 -10.67 12.92
N GLY A 64 -4.11 -11.02 13.62
CA GLY A 64 -4.09 -12.04 14.69
C GLY A 64 -4.09 -11.50 16.11
N TYR A 65 -3.98 -10.18 16.32
CA TYR A 65 -4.06 -9.56 17.65
C TYR A 65 -5.38 -9.86 18.40
N MET A 66 -6.46 -10.10 17.65
CA MET A 66 -7.78 -10.45 18.19
C MET A 66 -8.13 -11.93 17.95
N HIS A 67 -7.17 -12.80 17.62
CA HIS A 67 -7.44 -14.21 17.45
C HIS A 67 -7.83 -14.84 18.81
N ARG A 68 -9.10 -15.24 18.94
CA ARG A 68 -9.66 -15.82 20.17
C ARG A 68 -9.70 -17.35 20.18
N GLY A 69 -9.27 -18.01 19.10
CA GLY A 69 -9.34 -19.47 18.97
C GLY A 69 -10.77 -20.01 18.97
N TYR A 70 -11.73 -19.29 18.36
CA TYR A 70 -13.14 -19.69 18.35
C TYR A 70 -13.36 -21.08 17.77
N GLU A 71 -12.58 -21.47 16.76
CA GLU A 71 -12.61 -22.81 16.17
C GLU A 71 -12.40 -23.88 17.24
N LYS A 72 -11.40 -23.69 18.13
CA LYS A 72 -11.13 -24.61 19.24
C LYS A 72 -12.19 -24.53 20.34
N LEU A 73 -12.64 -23.32 20.67
CA LEU A 73 -13.67 -23.13 21.70
C LEU A 73 -15.01 -23.74 21.31
N ALA A 74 -15.33 -23.81 20.02
CA ALA A 74 -16.54 -24.42 19.51
C ALA A 74 -16.54 -25.95 19.65
N GLU A 75 -15.37 -26.60 19.73
CA GLU A 75 -15.28 -28.05 19.94
C GLU A 75 -15.83 -28.50 21.30
N VAL A 76 -15.78 -27.61 22.31
CA VAL A 76 -16.12 -27.93 23.71
C VAL A 76 -17.39 -27.24 24.19
N ARG A 77 -18.06 -26.48 23.31
CA ARG A 77 -19.31 -25.79 23.62
C ARG A 77 -20.44 -26.43 22.81
N THR A 78 -21.42 -26.99 23.53
CA THR A 78 -22.65 -27.60 22.98
C THR A 78 -23.82 -26.64 23.07
#